data_AF-A0A957UPN9-F1
#
_entry.id   AF-A0A957UPN9-F1
#
_cell.length_a   1.000
_cell.length_b   1.000
_cell.length_c   1.000
_cell.angle_alpha   90.00
_cell.angle_beta   90.00
_cell.angle_gamma   90.00
#
_symmetry.space_group_name_H-M   'P 1'
#
loop_
_entity.id
_entity.type
_entity.pdbx_description
1 polymer ?
#
loop_
_entity_poly.entity_id
_entity_poly.type
_entity_poly.pdbx_seq_one_letter_code
_entity_poly.pdbx_strand_id
1 'polypeptide(L)'
;MRIKTNERYELKYLIDWRQRQAVEAAIAPYMSPDTYGQSGAYTITSLYFDSADYRAYWEKVDGEGFRRKVRIRAYGNQTVGPETPVFVEIKQRQNRTLTKKRARLPHAQAVAFDEYEEIGQALSEDDRAVLAEIAYLYHTQALQPACIVRYNRVAYDGVSPYGDLRVTFDTLLKGR
;
A
#
# COMPACT_ATOMS: atom_id res chain seq x y z
N MET A 1 29.12 -14.77 -1.72
CA MET A 1 27.84 -15.24 -1.15
C MET A 1 27.25 -14.11 -0.30
N ARG A 2 26.29 -13.34 -0.83
CA ARG A 2 25.61 -12.28 -0.04
C ARG A 2 24.52 -12.94 0.81
N ILE A 3 24.63 -12.82 2.13
CA ILE A 3 23.57 -13.23 3.05
C ILE A 3 22.38 -12.29 2.81
N LYS A 4 21.29 -12.78 2.22
CA LYS A 4 20.04 -12.02 2.09
C LYS A 4 19.39 -11.95 3.46
N THR A 5 19.62 -10.87 4.20
CA THR A 5 18.78 -10.49 5.33
C THR A 5 17.44 -10.01 4.79
N ASN A 6 16.33 -10.45 5.38
CA ASN A 6 14.97 -10.05 4.95
C ASN A 6 14.59 -8.63 5.42
N GLU A 7 15.59 -7.86 5.87
CA GLU A 7 15.45 -6.49 6.35
C GLU A 7 15.42 -5.52 5.17
N ARG A 8 14.33 -4.77 5.07
CA ARG A 8 14.15 -3.74 4.04
C ARG A 8 14.33 -2.37 4.67
N TYR A 9 15.22 -1.56 4.09
CA TYR A 9 15.41 -0.18 4.47
C TYR A 9 14.67 0.72 3.48
N GLU A 10 13.78 1.58 3.98
CA GLU A 10 12.99 2.51 3.15
C GLU A 10 13.32 3.95 3.57
N LEU A 11 13.86 4.73 2.62
CA LEU A 11 14.18 6.14 2.78
C LEU A 11 13.21 6.99 1.94
N LYS A 12 12.76 8.13 2.47
CA LYS A 12 11.82 9.02 1.79
C LYS A 12 12.38 10.44 1.79
N TYR A 13 12.32 11.08 0.63
CA TYR A 13 12.81 12.44 0.42
C TYR A 13 11.73 13.26 -0.27
N LEU A 14 11.56 14.51 0.15
CA LEU A 14 10.85 15.50 -0.65
C LEU A 14 11.88 16.09 -1.62
N ILE A 15 11.61 15.97 -2.92
CA ILE A 15 12.50 16.45 -3.97
C ILE A 15 11.72 17.32 -4.96
N ASP A 16 12.42 18.29 -5.55
CA ASP A 16 11.88 19.05 -6.67
C ASP A 16 12.06 18.33 -8.03
N TRP A 17 11.55 18.95 -9.09
CA TRP A 17 11.62 18.37 -10.43
C TRP A 17 13.04 18.25 -11.00
N ARG A 18 13.92 19.21 -10.69
CA ARG A 18 15.31 19.20 -11.16
C ARG A 18 16.10 18.08 -10.48
N GLN A 19 15.90 17.94 -9.16
CA GLN A 19 16.47 16.85 -8.37
C GLN A 19 15.98 15.48 -8.87
N ARG A 20 14.68 15.35 -9.16
CA ARG A 20 14.14 14.12 -9.75
C ARG A 20 14.85 13.75 -11.05
N GLN A 21 14.98 14.69 -11.99
CA GLN A 21 15.66 14.45 -13.27
C GLN A 21 17.12 14.01 -13.08
N ALA A 22 17.83 14.65 -12.15
CA ALA A 22 19.21 14.28 -11.82
C ALA A 22 19.30 12.86 -11.25
N VAL A 23 18.39 12.47 -10.35
CA VAL A 23 18.34 11.11 -9.79
C VAL A 23 17.98 10.10 -10.88
N GLU A 24 16.97 10.36 -11.71
CA GLU A 24 16.58 9.47 -12.83
C GLU A 24 17.75 9.24 -13.79
N ALA A 25 18.51 10.28 -14.15
CA ALA A 25 19.70 10.15 -14.99
C ALA A 25 20.81 9.32 -14.32
N ALA A 26 21.03 9.51 -13.01
CA ALA A 26 22.06 8.79 -12.27
C ALA A 26 21.74 7.30 -12.10
N ILE A 27 20.46 6.93 -11.94
CA ILE A 27 20.04 5.53 -11.73
C ILE A 27 19.78 4.76 -13.03
N ALA A 28 19.56 5.45 -14.16
CA ALA A 28 19.17 4.83 -15.44
C ALA A 28 20.08 3.66 -15.89
N PRO A 29 21.43 3.69 -15.71
CA PRO A 29 22.28 2.56 -16.09
C PRO A 29 22.11 1.31 -15.21
N TYR A 30 21.49 1.44 -14.03
CA TYR A 30 21.45 0.42 -12.99
C TYR A 30 20.03 -0.08 -12.69
N MET A 31 19.00 0.46 -13.34
CA MET A 31 17.62 0.12 -13.03
C MET A 31 16.77 0.00 -14.30
N SER A 32 15.76 -0.87 -14.25
CA SER A 32 14.72 -1.00 -15.27
C SER A 32 13.38 -0.49 -14.73
N PRO A 33 12.50 0.06 -15.57
CA PRO A 33 11.13 0.35 -15.16
C PRO A 33 10.44 -0.89 -14.58
N ASP A 34 9.62 -0.67 -13.56
CA ASP A 34 8.78 -1.71 -12.94
C ASP A 34 7.88 -2.38 -14.00
N THR A 35 7.61 -3.66 -13.84
CA THR A 35 6.84 -4.46 -14.83
C THR A 35 5.35 -4.14 -14.81
N TYR A 36 4.89 -3.40 -13.80
CA TYR A 36 3.51 -2.96 -13.68
C TYR A 36 3.26 -1.59 -14.32
N GLY A 37 2.05 -1.42 -14.87
CA GLY A 37 1.63 -0.16 -15.50
C GLY A 37 2.27 0.06 -16.88
N GLN A 38 2.20 1.30 -17.38
CA GLN A 38 2.79 1.66 -18.66
C GLN A 38 4.21 2.17 -18.42
N SER A 39 5.22 1.33 -18.67
CA SER A 39 6.64 1.63 -18.41
C SER A 39 6.92 2.00 -16.94
N GLY A 40 6.43 1.19 -16.00
CA GLY A 40 6.60 1.41 -14.56
C GLY A 40 5.77 2.56 -13.98
N ALA A 41 4.91 3.20 -14.80
CA ALA A 41 4.06 4.31 -14.38
C ALA A 41 2.60 3.88 -14.16
N TYR A 42 2.04 4.27 -13.02
CA TYR A 42 0.65 3.98 -12.65
C TYR A 42 0.11 4.93 -11.57
N THR A 43 -1.19 5.19 -11.58
CA THR A 43 -1.86 5.89 -10.48
C THR A 43 -2.16 4.92 -9.34
N ILE A 44 -1.96 5.39 -8.11
CA ILE A 44 -2.41 4.73 -6.89
C ILE A 44 -3.47 5.60 -6.24
N THR A 45 -4.59 4.99 -5.86
CA THR A 45 -5.61 5.58 -4.99
C THR A 45 -5.76 4.68 -3.78
N SER A 46 -5.65 5.22 -2.57
CA SER A 46 -5.83 4.48 -1.32
C SER A 46 -6.87 5.19 -0.45
N LEU A 47 -7.95 4.50 -0.11
CA LEU A 47 -8.88 4.89 0.95
C LEU A 47 -8.39 4.31 2.27
N TYR A 48 -8.09 5.16 3.24
CA TYR A 48 -7.73 4.75 4.60
C TYR A 48 -8.96 4.75 5.49
N PHE A 49 -8.98 3.79 6.41
CA PHE A 49 -9.99 3.68 7.45
C PHE A 49 -9.36 4.00 8.80
N ASP A 50 -10.13 4.66 9.66
CA ASP A 50 -9.75 4.99 11.03
C ASP A 50 -11.00 5.03 11.92
N SER A 51 -10.83 5.06 13.23
CA SER A 51 -11.94 5.29 14.17
C SER A 51 -12.38 6.76 14.14
N ALA A 52 -13.54 7.07 14.74
CA ALA A 52 -14.07 8.44 14.79
C ALA A 52 -13.14 9.46 15.47
N ASP A 53 -12.31 8.99 16.40
CA ASP A 53 -11.30 9.77 17.13
C ASP A 53 -9.90 9.72 16.49
N TYR A 54 -9.78 9.14 15.29
CA TYR A 54 -8.52 9.00 14.54
C TYR A 54 -7.42 8.25 15.31
N ARG A 55 -7.78 7.14 15.95
CA ARG A 55 -6.85 6.34 16.75
C ARG A 55 -5.58 5.96 15.98
N ALA A 56 -5.70 5.47 14.74
CA ALA A 56 -4.53 5.03 13.96
C ALA A 56 -3.66 6.20 13.49
N TYR A 57 -4.21 7.41 13.41
CA TYR A 57 -3.44 8.64 13.24
C TYR A 57 -2.62 8.94 14.50
N TRP A 58 -3.24 8.99 15.68
CA TRP A 58 -2.55 9.30 16.94
C TRP A 58 -1.51 8.25 17.32
N GLU A 59 -1.82 6.95 17.21
CA GLU A 59 -0.84 5.86 17.37
C GLU A 59 0.40 6.05 16.47
N LYS A 60 0.22 6.66 15.30
CA LYS A 60 1.35 6.97 14.41
C LYS A 60 2.16 8.17 14.89
N VAL A 61 1.48 9.23 15.34
CA VAL A 61 2.09 10.49 15.81
C VAL A 61 2.85 10.27 17.11
N ASP A 62 2.24 9.56 18.05
CA ASP A 62 2.77 9.31 19.40
C ASP A 62 3.88 8.24 19.39
N GLY A 63 4.08 7.58 18.26
CA GLY A 63 5.18 6.64 18.08
C GLY A 63 4.91 5.25 18.63
N GLU A 64 3.63 4.89 18.83
CA GLU A 64 3.23 3.60 19.39
C GLU A 64 3.90 2.42 18.66
N GLY A 65 4.47 1.52 19.48
CA GLY A 65 5.24 0.38 19.01
C GLY A 65 4.37 -0.63 18.26
N PHE A 66 3.12 -0.81 18.69
CA PHE A 66 2.13 -1.63 18.01
C PHE A 66 1.04 -0.76 17.43
N ARG A 67 0.87 -0.78 16.10
CA ARG A 67 -0.17 -0.02 15.41
C ARG A 67 -0.54 -0.64 14.08
N ARG A 68 -1.81 -0.50 13.68
CA ARG A 68 -2.36 -1.08 12.47
C ARG A 68 -3.13 -0.02 11.68
N LYS A 69 -3.10 -0.13 10.34
CA LYS A 69 -3.86 0.72 9.43
C LYS A 69 -4.55 -0.14 8.39
N VAL A 70 -5.88 -0.03 8.31
CA VAL A 70 -6.67 -0.65 7.26
C VAL A 70 -6.79 0.32 6.09
N ARG A 71 -6.67 -0.20 4.87
CA ARG A 71 -6.91 0.58 3.65
C ARG A 71 -7.42 -0.29 2.51
N ILE A 72 -8.16 0.34 1.61
CA ILE A 72 -8.48 -0.21 0.29
C ILE A 72 -7.65 0.55 -0.75
N ARG A 73 -6.94 -0.19 -1.60
CA ARG A 73 -6.02 0.37 -2.60
C ARG A 73 -6.39 -0.08 -4.00
N ALA A 74 -6.61 0.88 -4.89
CA ALA A 74 -6.79 0.68 -6.32
C ALA A 74 -5.53 1.10 -7.10
N TYR A 75 -5.32 0.45 -8.24
CA TYR A 75 -4.27 0.78 -9.21
C TYR A 75 -4.91 1.15 -10.55
N GLY A 76 -4.32 2.13 -11.23
CA GLY A 76 -4.75 2.56 -12.56
C GLY A 76 -5.49 3.90 -12.56
N ASN A 77 -5.75 4.40 -13.76
CA ASN A 77 -6.32 5.72 -14.00
C ASN A 77 -7.85 5.72 -14.12
N GLN A 78 -8.45 4.53 -14.22
CA GLN A 78 -9.88 4.36 -14.35
C GLN A 78 -10.62 4.75 -13.06
N THR A 79 -11.85 5.22 -13.23
CA THR A 79 -12.78 5.40 -12.12
C THR A 79 -13.00 4.05 -11.43
N VAL A 80 -12.94 4.03 -10.09
CA VAL A 80 -13.19 2.82 -9.31
C VAL A 80 -14.69 2.53 -9.34
N GLY A 81 -15.08 1.48 -10.07
CA GLY A 81 -16.44 0.93 -10.09
C GLY A 81 -16.54 -0.39 -9.31
N PRO A 82 -17.75 -0.96 -9.16
CA PRO A 82 -18.02 -2.17 -8.38
C PRO A 82 -17.07 -3.35 -8.67
N GLU A 83 -16.81 -3.61 -9.96
CA GLU A 83 -15.96 -4.72 -10.41
C GLU A 83 -14.46 -4.37 -10.50
N THR A 84 -14.07 -3.16 -10.11
CA THR A 84 -12.66 -2.75 -10.19
C THR A 84 -11.85 -3.58 -9.21
N PRO A 85 -10.78 -4.27 -9.66
CA PRO A 85 -9.94 -5.03 -8.75
C PRO A 85 -9.17 -4.07 -7.85
N VAL A 86 -9.35 -4.25 -6.54
CA VAL A 86 -8.67 -3.51 -5.50
C VAL A 86 -8.00 -4.48 -4.53
N PHE A 87 -7.17 -3.93 -3.66
CA PHE A 87 -6.59 -4.66 -2.56
C PHE A 87 -7.08 -4.07 -1.24
N VAL A 88 -7.71 -4.89 -0.41
CA VAL A 88 -7.97 -4.56 0.99
C VAL A 88 -6.75 -5.00 1.79
N GLU A 89 -6.17 -4.11 2.59
CA GLU A 89 -4.85 -4.30 3.18
C GLU A 89 -4.80 -3.87 4.66
N ILE A 90 -4.04 -4.63 5.45
CA ILE A 90 -3.57 -4.22 6.78
C ILE A 90 -2.09 -3.90 6.67
N LYS A 91 -1.72 -2.68 7.05
CA LYS A 91 -0.32 -2.32 7.34
C LYS A 91 -0.12 -2.30 8.86
N GLN A 92 0.70 -3.22 9.35
CA GLN A 92 0.99 -3.35 10.78
C GLN A 92 2.45 -2.98 11.06
N ARG A 93 2.67 -2.29 12.16
CA ARG A 93 3.99 -2.11 12.78
C ARG A 93 3.96 -2.76 14.16
N GLN A 94 4.99 -3.55 14.45
CA GLN A 94 5.28 -4.08 15.77
C GLN A 94 6.75 -3.81 16.08
N ASN A 95 7.00 -2.78 16.87
CA ASN A 95 8.31 -2.19 17.15
C ASN A 95 9.05 -1.84 15.85
N ARG A 96 10.08 -2.61 15.50
CA ARG A 96 10.90 -2.41 14.30
C ARG A 96 10.39 -3.21 13.09
N THR A 97 9.45 -4.13 13.30
CA THR A 97 8.93 -5.01 12.26
C THR A 97 7.71 -4.39 11.58
N LEU A 98 7.72 -4.36 10.25
CA LEU A 98 6.60 -3.95 9.42
C LEU A 98 6.06 -5.16 8.67
N THR A 99 4.78 -5.45 8.82
CA THR A 99 4.09 -6.49 8.06
C THR A 99 2.96 -5.88 7.24
N LYS A 100 2.72 -6.46 6.07
CA LYS A 100 1.62 -6.08 5.19
C LYS A 100 0.90 -7.35 4.77
N LYS A 101 -0.39 -7.41 5.08
CA LYS A 101 -1.31 -8.45 4.66
C LYS A 101 -2.33 -7.83 3.71
N ARG A 102 -2.71 -8.53 2.66
CA ARG A 102 -3.70 -8.02 1.69
C ARG A 102 -4.42 -9.16 0.99
N ALA A 103 -5.68 -8.93 0.64
CA ALA A 103 -6.44 -9.77 -0.28
C ALA A 103 -6.87 -8.93 -1.49
N ARG A 104 -7.01 -9.57 -2.66
CA ARG A 104 -7.48 -8.92 -3.89
C ARG A 104 -8.96 -9.23 -4.08
N LEU A 105 -9.78 -8.19 -4.25
CA LEU A 105 -11.24 -8.32 -4.40
C LEU A 105 -11.76 -7.33 -5.44
N PRO A 106 -12.93 -7.59 -6.05
CA PRO A 106 -13.76 -6.54 -6.63
C PRO A 106 -14.06 -5.47 -5.59
N HIS A 107 -14.11 -4.20 -5.99
CA HIS A 107 -14.34 -3.07 -5.08
C HIS A 107 -15.63 -3.21 -4.26
N ALA A 108 -16.72 -3.68 -4.87
CA ALA A 108 -18.00 -3.89 -4.18
C ALA A 108 -17.85 -4.86 -3.00
N GLN A 109 -17.17 -5.99 -3.23
CA GLN A 109 -16.85 -6.94 -2.15
C GLN A 109 -15.86 -6.37 -1.15
N ALA A 110 -14.87 -5.59 -1.60
CA ALA A 110 -13.85 -5.02 -0.72
C ALA A 110 -14.41 -4.01 0.29
N VAL A 111 -15.56 -3.39 0.04
CA VAL A 111 -16.21 -2.47 1.00
C VAL A 111 -17.31 -3.14 1.82
N ALA A 112 -17.69 -4.37 1.50
CA ALA A 112 -18.73 -5.14 2.19
C ALA A 112 -18.16 -5.89 3.40
N PHE A 113 -17.61 -5.16 4.39
CA PHE A 113 -16.91 -5.75 5.54
C PHE A 113 -17.75 -6.76 6.32
N ASP A 114 -19.07 -6.55 6.41
CA ASP A 114 -20.00 -7.44 7.10
C ASP A 114 -20.20 -8.80 6.38
N GLU A 115 -19.85 -8.86 5.09
CA GLU A 115 -20.00 -10.06 4.23
C GLU A 115 -18.67 -10.84 4.09
N TYR A 116 -17.59 -10.39 4.75
CA TYR A 116 -16.25 -10.96 4.58
C TYR A 116 -16.14 -12.44 4.94
N GLU A 117 -16.98 -12.94 5.87
CA GLU A 117 -17.02 -14.35 6.19
C GLU A 117 -17.48 -15.19 5.00
N GLU A 118 -18.57 -14.78 4.32
CA GLU A 118 -19.12 -15.46 3.15
C GLU A 118 -18.19 -15.32 1.94
N ILE A 119 -17.75 -14.09 1.65
CA ILE A 119 -16.80 -13.80 0.56
C ILE A 119 -15.53 -14.65 0.70
N GLY A 120 -15.03 -14.77 1.94
CA GLY A 120 -13.82 -15.52 2.25
C GLY A 120 -13.91 -17.04 1.98
N GLN A 121 -15.12 -17.62 1.90
CA GLN A 121 -15.29 -19.06 1.63
C GLN A 121 -14.84 -19.45 0.21
N ALA A 122 -14.88 -18.50 -0.73
CA ALA A 122 -14.47 -18.72 -2.12
C ALA A 122 -12.98 -18.39 -2.38
N LEU A 123 -12.22 -18.01 -1.34
CA LEU A 123 -10.83 -17.55 -1.47
C LEU A 123 -9.84 -18.56 -0.89
N SER A 124 -8.54 -18.28 -1.09
CA SER A 124 -7.47 -19.02 -0.43
C SER A 124 -7.57 -18.88 1.10
N GLU A 125 -7.01 -19.84 1.85
CA GLU A 125 -6.96 -19.78 3.32
C GLU A 125 -6.26 -18.50 3.81
N ASP A 126 -5.19 -18.08 3.13
CA ASP A 126 -4.46 -16.86 3.43
C ASP A 126 -5.32 -15.62 3.23
N ASP A 127 -5.99 -15.48 2.08
CA ASP A 127 -6.87 -14.33 1.81
C ASP A 127 -8.05 -14.30 2.78
N ARG A 128 -8.67 -15.45 3.06
CA ARG A 128 -9.74 -15.59 4.05
C ARG A 128 -9.29 -15.15 5.44
N ALA A 129 -8.09 -15.52 5.86
CA ALA A 129 -7.52 -15.08 7.14
C ALA A 129 -7.29 -13.56 7.18
N VAL A 130 -6.85 -12.96 6.06
CA VAL A 130 -6.73 -11.50 5.95
C VAL A 130 -8.10 -10.83 6.07
N LEU A 131 -9.13 -11.35 5.39
CA LEU A 131 -10.47 -10.80 5.48
C LEU A 131 -11.03 -10.90 6.90
N ALA A 132 -10.91 -12.05 7.56
CA ALA A 132 -11.35 -12.23 8.94
C ALA A 132 -10.67 -11.24 9.91
N GLU A 133 -9.36 -10.99 9.74
CA GLU A 133 -8.64 -10.01 10.55
C GLU A 133 -9.11 -8.57 10.27
N ILE A 134 -9.40 -8.23 9.03
CA ILE A 134 -9.93 -6.91 8.66
C ILE A 134 -11.33 -6.70 9.21
N ALA A 135 -12.23 -7.68 9.08
CA ALA A 135 -13.58 -7.63 9.65
C ALA A 135 -13.53 -7.46 11.18
N TYR A 136 -12.66 -8.20 11.86
CA TYR A 136 -12.43 -8.03 13.29
C TYR A 136 -12.01 -6.59 13.64
N LEU A 137 -11.05 -6.02 12.91
CA LEU A 137 -10.61 -4.63 13.13
C LEU A 137 -11.72 -3.62 12.84
N TYR A 138 -12.46 -3.82 11.75
CA TYR A 138 -13.57 -2.98 11.35
C TYR A 138 -14.61 -2.86 12.47
N HIS A 139 -15.05 -3.99 13.02
CA HIS A 139 -16.04 -4.01 14.11
C HIS A 139 -15.48 -3.52 15.45
N THR A 140 -14.30 -4.00 15.86
CA THR A 140 -13.77 -3.70 17.21
C THR A 140 -13.23 -2.29 17.36
N GLN A 141 -12.86 -1.64 16.25
CA GLN A 141 -12.37 -0.26 16.25
C GLN A 141 -13.39 0.73 15.67
N ALA A 142 -14.59 0.27 15.30
CA ALA A 142 -15.61 1.07 14.62
C ALA A 142 -15.02 1.87 13.45
N LEU A 143 -14.28 1.18 12.58
CA LEU A 143 -13.56 1.83 11.50
C LEU A 143 -14.52 2.44 10.47
N GLN A 144 -14.20 3.64 10.03
CA GLN A 144 -14.92 4.35 8.96
C GLN A 144 -13.95 4.93 7.93
N PRO A 145 -14.40 5.19 6.70
CA PRO A 145 -13.63 5.94 5.71
C PRO A 145 -13.11 7.26 6.30
N ALA A 146 -11.77 7.41 6.36
CA ALA A 146 -11.14 8.55 7.04
C ALA A 146 -10.46 9.52 6.08
N CYS A 147 -9.72 9.01 5.08
CA CYS A 147 -9.12 9.87 4.06
C CYS A 147 -8.77 9.11 2.78
N ILE A 148 -8.73 9.83 1.66
CA ILE A 148 -8.28 9.30 0.37
C ILE A 148 -6.96 9.94 0.01
N VAL A 149 -5.97 9.10 -0.30
CA VAL A 149 -4.66 9.53 -0.82
C VAL A 149 -4.50 9.02 -2.24
N ARG A 150 -4.28 9.95 -3.18
CA ARG A 150 -4.05 9.65 -4.60
C ARG A 150 -2.76 10.29 -5.09
N TYR A 151 -1.99 9.56 -5.89
CA TYR A 151 -0.75 10.05 -6.52
C TYR A 151 -0.39 9.21 -7.75
N ASN A 152 0.46 9.77 -8.60
CA ASN A 152 1.05 9.08 -9.74
C ASN A 152 2.43 8.55 -9.35
N ARG A 153 2.66 7.24 -9.53
CA ARG A 153 3.93 6.59 -9.25
C ARG A 153 4.64 6.27 -10.54
N VAL A 154 5.95 6.50 -10.57
CA VAL A 154 6.89 5.83 -11.46
C VAL A 154 7.80 4.97 -10.59
N ALA A 155 7.98 3.70 -10.93
CA ALA A 155 8.79 2.76 -10.18
C ALA A 155 9.89 2.15 -11.05
N TYR A 156 11.04 1.93 -10.44
CA TYR A 156 12.22 1.30 -11.03
C TYR A 156 12.72 0.21 -10.10
N ASP A 157 13.03 -0.96 -10.65
CA ASP A 157 13.68 -2.06 -9.95
C ASP A 157 15.13 -2.16 -10.44
N GLY A 158 16.05 -2.37 -9.51
CA GLY A 158 17.47 -2.48 -9.82
C GLY A 158 17.76 -3.71 -10.67
N VAL A 159 18.67 -3.59 -11.62
CA VAL A 159 19.20 -4.72 -12.36
C VAL A 159 20.45 -5.26 -11.66
N SER A 160 20.85 -6.50 -11.95
CA SER A 160 22.03 -7.13 -11.35
C SER A 160 23.27 -6.23 -11.46
N PRO A 161 24.07 -6.03 -10.38
CA PRO A 161 24.03 -6.71 -9.08
C PRO A 161 23.13 -6.06 -8.01
N TYR A 162 22.29 -5.09 -8.37
CA TYR A 162 21.47 -4.26 -7.47
C TYR A 162 19.99 -4.68 -7.41
N GLY A 163 19.69 -5.97 -7.64
CA GLY A 163 18.31 -6.48 -7.70
C GLY A 163 17.50 -6.36 -6.38
N ASP A 164 18.12 -5.89 -5.30
CA ASP A 164 17.50 -5.57 -4.02
C ASP A 164 17.15 -4.08 -3.85
N LEU A 165 17.60 -3.21 -4.77
CA LEU A 165 17.26 -1.79 -4.78
C LEU A 165 15.98 -1.53 -5.57
N ARG A 166 15.07 -0.74 -4.99
CA ARG A 166 13.87 -0.22 -5.66
C ARG A 166 13.73 1.26 -5.42
N VAL A 167 13.52 2.03 -6.48
CA VAL A 167 13.33 3.48 -6.42
C VAL A 167 11.94 3.81 -6.96
N THR A 168 11.21 4.70 -6.28
CA THR A 168 9.90 5.14 -6.72
C THR A 168 9.78 6.65 -6.61
N PHE A 169 9.19 7.29 -7.61
CA PHE A 169 8.84 8.70 -7.62
C PHE A 169 7.33 8.84 -7.55
N ASP A 170 6.84 9.52 -6.51
CA ASP A 170 5.43 9.83 -6.34
C ASP A 170 5.19 11.31 -6.65
N THR A 171 4.23 11.60 -7.52
CA THR A 171 3.89 12.96 -7.99
C THR A 171 2.39 13.22 -7.92
N LEU A 172 2.00 14.49 -8.00
CA LEU A 172 0.60 14.94 -7.94
C LEU A 172 -0.14 14.37 -6.72
N LEU A 173 0.53 14.35 -5.56
CA LEU A 173 -0.02 13.87 -4.31
C LEU A 173 -1.23 14.71 -3.91
N LYS A 174 -2.38 14.06 -3.70
CA LYS A 174 -3.63 14.67 -3.27
C LYS A 174 -4.17 13.90 -2.07
N GLY A 175 -4.56 14.64 -1.03
CA GLY A 175 -5.31 14.14 0.12
C GLY A 175 -6.70 14.77 0.17
N ARG A 176 -7.72 13.99 0.52
CA ARG A 176 -9.07 14.46 0.82
C ARG A 176 -9.61 13.73 2.03
#